data_AF-A0A199W7X2-F1
#
_entry.id   AF-A0A199W7X2-F1
#
_cell.length_a   1.000
_cell.length_b   1.000
_cell.length_c   1.000
_cell.angle_alpha   90.00
_cell.angle_beta   90.00
_cell.angle_gamma   90.00
#
_symmetry.space_group_name_H-M   'P 1'
#
loop_
_entity.id
_entity.type
_entity.pdbx_description
1 polymer ?
#
loop_
_entity_poly.entity_id
_entity_poly.type
_entity_poly.pdbx_seq_one_letter_code
_entity_poly.pdbx_strand_id
1 'polypeptide(L)'
;AEVECLAPESSAEVMTRPPASGKGTQCQMIVEKFGLVHISTGDLLRAEVSSGTEIGKKARHYMDNGMLVPDEIVTDVSSRLETYKKNIEAILPTYQDILNKVDGNRSKELVFQEIDSLLLRVRENASRTTKLAKIKANSYTNTAIAAPQNDTWRGIPTKLNNIPHSREIREYFYNDIWQATKRAVEDKRNRLKVEINIPELNPEMDVYRIGTLMELVRDLALSFADDGKRVKVCVQGSMGEGALAGMPLQLAGSRKILEFMDWGEYGAMGTFINIGSIGAKEVDEQDDMFILVAPQNAVGNCIIDDLKAMTDAAGNRPVILVNPRLKDMPGSSGIMQTMGRDKRLEYAASFEICYFFRLLYVAGTLYPIMGALRMSYPNNYELYKRIDEPGRKEKYVIIAEFPERPTVNEINDAFEGKSRNKEKTTSGIW
;
A
#
# COMPACT_ATOMS: atom_id res chain seq x y z
N ALA A 1 34.87 -8.93 26.45
CA ALA A 1 33.45 -9.31 26.36
C ALA A 1 32.70 -8.05 25.99
N GLU A 2 32.61 -7.80 24.68
CA GLU A 2 31.91 -6.65 24.11
C GLU A 2 30.57 -7.13 23.59
N VAL A 3 29.51 -6.40 23.92
CA VAL A 3 28.23 -6.45 23.23
C VAL A 3 27.93 -5.02 22.81
N GLU A 4 28.21 -4.71 21.53
CA GLU A 4 27.62 -3.60 20.81
C GLU A 4 26.21 -3.99 20.36
N CYS A 5 25.24 -3.10 20.56
CA CYS A 5 23.98 -3.12 19.85
C CYS A 5 23.69 -1.70 19.33
N LEU A 6 23.80 -1.53 18.02
CA LEU A 6 23.38 -0.36 17.24
C LEU A 6 21.96 -0.61 16.69
N ALA A 7 21.00 0.26 17.00
CA ALA A 7 19.74 0.41 16.27
C ALA A 7 19.22 1.87 16.36
N PRO A 8 18.52 2.38 15.33
CA PRO A 8 18.36 3.82 15.07
C PRO A 8 17.23 4.50 15.85
N GLU A 9 17.41 5.82 15.98
CA GLU A 9 16.66 6.81 16.76
C GLU A 9 15.18 6.93 16.35
N SER A 10 14.25 6.68 17.28
CA SER A 10 12.82 7.05 17.15
C SER A 10 12.37 7.76 18.42
N SER A 11 12.13 9.07 18.35
CA SER A 11 11.66 9.88 19.48
C SER A 11 10.14 9.89 19.57
N ALA A 12 9.60 9.53 20.74
CA ALA A 12 8.18 9.65 21.07
C ALA A 12 7.96 10.80 22.08
N GLU A 13 6.94 11.61 21.85
CA GLU A 13 6.68 12.84 22.63
C GLU A 13 5.20 12.85 23.10
N VAL A 14 4.96 13.14 24.38
CA VAL A 14 3.63 13.07 25.01
C VAL A 14 3.23 14.44 25.54
N MET A 15 2.14 15.02 25.03
CA MET A 15 1.61 16.33 25.44
C MET A 15 0.29 16.20 26.23
N THR A 16 0.32 16.59 27.51
CA THR A 16 -0.85 16.64 28.41
C THR A 16 -1.30 18.08 28.64
N ARG A 17 -2.58 18.40 28.38
CA ARG A 17 -3.20 19.71 28.64
C ARG A 17 -4.68 19.61 29.05
N PRO A 18 -5.25 20.65 29.68
CA PRO A 18 -6.68 20.75 29.96
C PRO A 18 -7.55 20.67 28.69
N PRO A 19 -8.78 20.16 28.79
CA PRO A 19 -9.74 20.09 27.68
C PRO A 19 -10.01 21.49 27.09
N ALA A 20 -10.26 21.55 25.77
CA ALA A 20 -10.52 22.78 24.99
C ALA A 20 -9.37 23.81 24.87
N SER A 21 -8.16 23.52 25.35
CA SER A 21 -6.97 24.41 25.25
C SER A 21 -6.31 24.50 23.86
N GLY A 22 -6.98 24.01 22.80
CA GLY A 22 -6.42 23.99 21.43
C GLY A 22 -5.36 22.92 21.17
N LYS A 23 -5.28 21.88 22.01
CA LYS A 23 -4.27 20.80 21.92
C LYS A 23 -4.27 20.08 20.57
N GLY A 24 -5.45 19.77 20.01
CA GLY A 24 -5.56 19.09 18.72
C GLY A 24 -4.98 19.92 17.56
N THR A 25 -5.28 21.21 17.52
CA THR A 25 -4.76 22.15 16.52
C THR A 25 -3.25 22.30 16.62
N GLN A 26 -2.71 22.38 17.84
CA GLN A 26 -1.26 22.48 18.06
C GLN A 26 -0.53 21.18 17.71
N CYS A 27 -1.10 20.02 18.08
CA CYS A 27 -0.56 18.72 17.66
C CYS A 27 -0.57 18.58 16.13
N GLN A 28 -1.63 19.01 15.46
CA GLN A 28 -1.73 18.94 14.00
C GLN A 28 -0.68 19.83 13.31
N MET A 29 -0.43 21.04 13.83
CA MET A 29 0.65 21.91 13.35
C MET A 29 2.05 21.28 13.55
N ILE A 30 2.25 20.55 14.65
CA ILE A 30 3.50 19.84 14.94
C ILE A 30 3.68 18.64 14.00
N VAL A 31 2.59 17.88 13.74
CA VAL A 31 2.56 16.80 12.75
C VAL A 31 2.90 17.32 11.35
N GLU A 32 2.24 18.38 10.91
CA GLU A 32 2.44 18.96 9.57
C GLU A 32 3.85 19.53 9.40
N LYS A 33 4.39 20.19 10.43
CA LYS A 33 5.72 20.82 10.35
C LYS A 33 6.88 19.82 10.45
N PHE A 34 6.67 18.67 11.10
CA PHE A 34 7.77 17.76 11.46
C PHE A 34 7.56 16.30 11.04
N GLY A 35 6.44 15.95 10.39
CA GLY A 35 6.18 14.61 9.85
C GLY A 35 5.95 13.54 10.93
N LEU A 36 5.41 13.91 12.08
CA LEU A 36 5.20 13.02 13.23
C LEU A 36 3.83 12.33 13.17
N VAL A 37 3.69 11.16 13.80
CA VAL A 37 2.38 10.46 13.90
C VAL A 37 1.69 10.88 15.20
N HIS A 38 0.50 11.49 15.09
CA HIS A 38 -0.31 11.87 16.24
C HIS A 38 -1.29 10.76 16.63
N ILE A 39 -1.25 10.36 17.91
CA ILE A 39 -2.17 9.39 18.49
C ILE A 39 -2.91 10.07 19.64
N SER A 40 -4.23 10.24 19.50
CA SER A 40 -5.08 10.91 20.48
C SER A 40 -6.35 10.12 20.76
N THR A 41 -6.69 10.01 22.05
CA THR A 41 -7.97 9.44 22.51
C THR A 41 -9.18 10.19 21.95
N GLY A 42 -9.02 11.48 21.63
CA GLY A 42 -10.03 12.28 20.95
C GLY A 42 -10.24 11.92 19.48
N ASP A 43 -9.22 11.37 18.79
CA ASP A 43 -9.39 10.87 17.41
C ASP A 43 -10.21 9.59 17.39
N LEU A 44 -10.06 8.76 18.42
CA LEU A 44 -10.88 7.56 18.61
C LEU A 44 -12.35 7.89 18.85
N LEU A 45 -12.63 8.87 19.72
CA LEU A 45 -13.99 9.38 19.95
C LEU A 45 -14.60 10.00 18.68
N ARG A 46 -13.80 10.77 17.91
CA ARG A 46 -14.24 11.31 16.61
C ARG A 46 -14.54 10.22 15.58
N ALA A 47 -13.76 9.13 15.58
CA ALA A 47 -14.00 7.98 14.70
C ALA A 47 -15.31 7.27 15.07
N GLU A 48 -15.59 7.08 16.36
CA GLU A 48 -16.86 6.50 16.85
C GLU A 48 -18.05 7.40 16.47
N VAL A 49 -17.92 8.73 16.66
CA VAL A 49 -18.91 9.72 16.19
C VAL A 49 -19.13 9.62 14.69
N SER A 50 -18.07 9.49 13.87
CA SER A 50 -18.18 9.39 12.41
C SER A 50 -18.78 8.07 11.94
N SER A 51 -18.59 6.98 12.70
CA SER A 51 -19.12 5.65 12.38
C SER A 51 -20.58 5.48 12.78
N GLY A 52 -21.17 6.46 13.49
CA GLY A 52 -22.59 6.47 13.83
C GLY A 52 -23.01 5.43 14.86
N THR A 53 -22.06 4.92 15.66
CA THR A 53 -22.36 4.00 16.77
C THR A 53 -23.29 4.66 17.78
N GLU A 54 -24.05 3.87 18.52
CA GLU A 54 -24.94 4.39 19.57
C GLU A 54 -24.16 5.21 20.63
N ILE A 55 -22.89 4.85 20.88
CA ILE A 55 -21.95 5.60 21.71
C ILE A 55 -21.52 6.90 21.03
N GLY A 56 -21.15 6.84 19.74
CA GLY A 56 -20.80 8.01 18.94
C GLY A 56 -21.94 9.03 18.84
N LYS A 57 -23.20 8.59 18.78
CA LYS A 57 -24.39 9.47 18.81
C LYS A 57 -24.55 10.16 20.15
N LYS A 58 -24.35 9.45 21.26
CA LYS A 58 -24.39 10.03 22.61
C LYS A 58 -23.23 11.02 22.83
N ALA A 59 -22.02 10.67 22.40
CA ALA A 59 -20.83 11.51 22.51
C ALA A 59 -20.93 12.78 21.64
N ARG A 60 -21.53 12.69 20.44
CA ARG A 60 -21.74 13.81 19.51
C ARG A 60 -22.45 14.99 20.18
N HIS A 61 -23.47 14.71 20.99
CA HIS A 61 -24.22 15.76 21.69
C HIS A 61 -23.33 16.59 22.65
N TYR A 62 -22.39 15.96 23.36
CA TYR A 62 -21.47 16.67 24.23
C TYR A 62 -20.37 17.38 23.44
N MET A 63 -19.83 16.72 22.41
CA MET A 63 -18.76 17.25 21.56
C MET A 63 -19.20 18.48 20.75
N ASP A 64 -20.39 18.46 20.15
CA ASP A 64 -20.92 19.57 19.35
C ASP A 64 -21.19 20.81 20.21
N ASN A 65 -21.53 20.61 21.48
CA ASN A 65 -21.76 21.69 22.45
C ASN A 65 -20.46 22.13 23.17
N GLY A 66 -19.29 21.61 22.77
CA GLY A 66 -18.01 21.94 23.42
C GLY A 66 -17.92 21.48 24.88
N MET A 67 -18.79 20.57 25.32
CA MET A 67 -18.84 20.03 26.66
C MET A 67 -17.95 18.79 26.79
N LEU A 68 -17.45 18.54 28.00
CA LEU A 68 -16.74 17.32 28.33
C LEU A 68 -17.69 16.13 28.17
N VAL A 69 -17.24 15.11 27.43
CA VAL A 69 -17.95 13.83 27.33
C VAL A 69 -17.86 13.16 28.71
N PRO A 70 -19.01 12.86 29.38
CA PRO A 70 -19.02 12.23 30.69
C PRO A 70 -18.23 10.92 30.70
N ASP A 71 -17.51 10.64 31.80
CA ASP A 71 -16.69 9.45 31.95
C ASP A 71 -17.48 8.16 31.75
N GLU A 72 -18.78 8.13 32.07
CA GLU A 72 -19.68 7.00 31.83
C GLU A 72 -19.82 6.63 30.34
N ILE A 73 -19.79 7.63 29.45
CA ILE A 73 -19.82 7.45 27.99
C ILE A 73 -18.44 7.05 27.46
N VAL A 74 -17.37 7.54 28.11
CA VAL A 74 -15.99 7.13 27.81
C VAL A 74 -15.73 5.69 28.29
N THR A 75 -16.40 5.24 29.35
CA THR A 75 -16.22 3.88 29.89
C THR A 75 -16.76 2.77 29.00
N ASP A 76 -17.74 3.05 28.14
CA ASP A 76 -18.18 2.08 27.12
C ASP A 76 -17.18 1.96 25.95
N VAL A 77 -16.24 2.92 25.82
CA VAL A 77 -15.07 2.87 24.92
C VAL A 77 -13.85 2.25 25.65
N SER A 78 -13.97 1.95 26.95
CA SER A 78 -12.84 1.50 27.79
C SER A 78 -12.18 0.23 27.33
N SER A 79 -12.87 -0.74 26.73
CA SER A 79 -12.18 -2.00 26.37
C SER A 79 -11.10 -1.75 25.31
N ARG A 80 -11.35 -0.84 24.37
CA ARG A 80 -10.39 -0.41 23.34
C ARG A 80 -9.35 0.53 23.93
N LEU A 81 -9.76 1.50 24.75
CA LEU A 81 -8.84 2.44 25.40
C LEU A 81 -7.90 1.76 26.40
N GLU A 82 -8.38 0.81 27.19
CA GLU A 82 -7.57 -0.03 28.07
C GLU A 82 -6.64 -0.94 27.27
N THR A 83 -7.09 -1.49 26.14
CA THR A 83 -6.22 -2.29 25.27
C THR A 83 -5.10 -1.42 24.69
N TYR A 84 -5.41 -0.21 24.22
CA TYR A 84 -4.40 0.75 23.77
C TYR A 84 -3.47 1.20 24.91
N LYS A 85 -4.03 1.48 26.09
CA LYS A 85 -3.26 1.85 27.28
C LYS A 85 -2.34 0.71 27.71
N LYS A 86 -2.82 -0.53 27.75
CA LYS A 86 -2.03 -1.74 28.01
C LYS A 86 -0.95 -1.95 26.95
N ASN A 87 -1.25 -1.72 25.68
CA ASN A 87 -0.28 -1.83 24.59
C ASN A 87 0.81 -0.76 24.71
N ILE A 88 0.44 0.49 25.04
CA ILE A 88 1.38 1.59 25.27
C ILE A 88 2.22 1.33 26.53
N GLU A 89 1.59 0.91 27.64
CA GLU A 89 2.27 0.56 28.89
C GLU A 89 3.19 -0.65 28.72
N ALA A 90 2.87 -1.59 27.84
CA ALA A 90 3.72 -2.74 27.53
C ALA A 90 4.98 -2.35 26.74
N ILE A 91 4.91 -1.32 25.90
CA ILE A 91 6.06 -0.85 25.11
C ILE A 91 6.82 0.31 25.76
N LEU A 92 6.20 1.05 26.68
CA LEU A 92 6.79 2.20 27.36
C LEU A 92 8.16 1.92 27.99
N PRO A 93 8.38 0.77 28.68
CA PRO A 93 9.69 0.43 29.24
C PRO A 93 10.77 0.25 28.17
N THR A 94 10.38 -0.15 26.95
CA THR A 94 11.31 -0.36 25.82
C THR A 94 11.85 0.96 25.29
N TYR A 95 11.12 2.05 25.48
CA TYR A 95 11.44 3.38 24.95
C TYR A 95 11.74 4.40 26.07
N GLN A 96 11.81 3.95 27.32
CA GLN A 96 11.96 4.84 28.48
C GLN A 96 13.25 5.68 28.41
N ASP A 97 14.30 5.11 27.81
CA ASP A 97 15.60 5.77 27.65
C ASP A 97 15.62 6.84 26.55
N ILE A 98 14.61 6.87 25.68
CA ILE A 98 14.52 7.80 24.54
C ILE A 98 13.25 8.69 24.58
N LEU A 99 12.40 8.49 25.58
CA LEU A 99 11.17 9.26 25.80
C LEU A 99 11.51 10.60 26.45
N ASN A 100 11.12 11.70 25.80
CA ASN A 100 11.20 13.04 26.38
C ASN A 100 9.80 13.46 26.85
N LYS A 101 9.66 13.72 28.15
CA LYS A 101 8.40 14.12 28.77
C LYS A 101 8.35 15.65 28.86
N VAL A 102 7.39 16.26 28.17
CA VAL A 102 7.17 17.71 28.19
C VAL A 102 5.94 18.03 29.03
N ASP A 103 6.08 18.92 30.01
CA ASP A 103 4.95 19.37 30.84
C ASP A 103 4.14 20.45 30.11
N GLY A 104 2.97 20.05 29.60
CA GLY A 104 2.08 20.93 28.84
C GLY A 104 1.28 21.94 29.68
N ASN A 105 1.38 21.91 31.01
CA ASN A 105 0.69 22.89 31.89
C ASN A 105 1.39 24.25 31.97
N ARG A 106 2.52 24.41 31.28
CA ARG A 106 3.32 25.64 31.21
C ARG A 106 2.83 26.56 30.09
N SER A 107 3.32 27.82 30.07
CA SER A 107 2.95 28.77 29.00
C SER A 107 3.34 28.24 27.62
N LYS A 108 2.56 28.60 26.60
CA LYS A 108 2.74 28.15 25.22
C LYS A 108 4.17 28.38 24.76
N GLU A 109 4.70 29.57 25.01
CA GLU A 109 6.04 29.98 24.58
C GLU A 109 7.12 29.07 25.16
N LEU A 110 7.01 28.69 26.44
CA LEU A 110 7.98 27.81 27.11
C LEU A 110 7.88 26.36 26.62
N VAL A 111 6.67 25.85 26.39
CA VAL A 111 6.47 24.48 25.87
C VAL A 111 7.04 24.35 24.47
N PHE A 112 6.78 25.31 23.58
CA PHE A 112 7.31 25.29 22.22
C PHE A 112 8.83 25.45 22.18
N GLN A 113 9.41 26.29 23.07
CA GLN A 113 10.87 26.39 23.20
C GLN A 113 11.52 25.09 23.66
N GLU A 114 10.87 24.36 24.57
CA GLU A 114 11.36 23.06 25.04
C GLU A 114 11.31 22.00 23.94
N ILE A 115 10.21 21.92 23.20
CA ILE A 115 10.06 21.04 22.04
C ILE A 115 11.11 21.38 20.97
N ASP A 116 11.25 22.65 20.60
CA ASP A 116 12.24 23.11 19.61
C ASP A 116 13.67 22.74 20.05
N SER A 117 13.99 22.87 21.34
CA SER A 117 15.30 22.50 21.91
C SER A 117 15.56 20.99 21.89
N LEU A 118 14.53 20.16 22.10
CA LEU A 118 14.62 18.71 22.01
C LEU A 118 14.82 18.26 20.56
N LEU A 119 14.06 18.83 19.63
CA LEU A 119 14.18 18.55 18.19
C LEU A 119 15.54 18.99 17.62
N LEU A 120 16.08 20.12 18.09
CA LEU A 120 17.44 20.57 17.70
C LEU A 120 18.51 19.57 18.15
N ARG A 121 18.41 19.01 19.37
CA ARG A 121 19.33 17.96 19.83
C ARG A 121 19.25 16.69 18.99
N VAL A 122 18.05 16.27 18.58
CA VAL A 122 17.87 15.13 17.68
C VAL A 122 18.53 15.38 16.32
N ARG A 123 18.37 16.59 15.76
CA ARG A 123 19.03 16.97 14.49
C ARG A 123 20.56 17.06 14.60
N GLU A 124 21.08 17.60 15.69
CA GLU A 124 22.53 17.68 15.92
C GLU A 124 23.15 16.29 16.07
N ASN A 125 22.49 15.39 16.81
CA ASN A 125 22.91 13.99 16.94
C ASN A 125 22.91 13.28 15.58
N ALA A 126 21.84 13.42 14.79
CA ALA A 126 21.79 12.89 13.43
C ALA A 126 22.94 13.42 12.54
N SER A 127 23.30 14.72 12.64
CA SER A 127 24.38 15.33 11.85
C SER A 127 25.79 14.83 12.24
N ARG A 128 26.02 14.49 13.51
CA ARG A 128 27.29 13.93 14.01
C ARG A 128 27.49 12.50 13.51
N THR A 129 26.42 11.71 13.46
CA THR A 129 26.42 10.34 12.93
C THR A 129 26.74 10.32 11.43
N THR A 130 26.22 11.27 10.66
CA THR A 130 26.54 11.43 9.22
C THR A 130 27.99 11.89 8.97
N LYS A 131 28.56 12.69 9.87
CA LYS A 131 29.97 13.11 9.82
C LYS A 131 30.93 11.96 10.15
N LEU A 132 30.61 11.14 11.16
CA LEU A 132 31.36 9.93 11.52
C LEU A 132 31.27 8.84 10.44
N ALA A 133 30.12 8.71 9.77
CA ALA A 133 29.96 7.83 8.60
C ALA A 133 30.79 8.31 7.39
N LYS A 134 30.89 9.63 7.15
CA LYS A 134 31.77 10.21 6.11
C LYS A 134 33.26 10.04 6.41
N ILE A 135 33.67 10.11 7.68
CA ILE A 135 35.08 9.90 8.06
C ILE A 135 35.51 8.43 7.87
N LYS A 136 34.61 7.46 8.13
CA LYS A 136 34.88 6.04 7.82
C LYS A 136 34.92 5.76 6.30
N ALA A 137 34.07 6.44 5.51
CA ALA A 137 34.04 6.28 4.06
C ALA A 137 35.30 6.81 3.33
N ASN A 138 35.96 7.85 3.88
CA ASN A 138 37.17 8.43 3.28
C ASN A 138 38.46 7.61 3.45
N SER A 139 38.41 6.46 4.14
CA SER A 139 39.55 5.53 4.23
C SER A 139 39.59 4.47 3.13
N TYR A 140 38.57 4.42 2.25
CA TYR A 140 38.46 3.45 1.16
C TYR A 140 38.12 4.11 -0.17
N THR A 141 38.87 5.12 -0.59
CA THR A 141 38.75 5.67 -1.96
C THR A 141 40.12 5.95 -2.55
N ASN A 142 40.74 4.88 -3.06
CA ASN A 142 41.66 4.99 -4.19
C ASN A 142 41.67 3.68 -4.99
N THR A 143 40.57 3.44 -5.70
CA THR A 143 40.63 2.74 -6.98
C THR A 143 39.47 3.23 -7.82
N ALA A 144 39.79 3.91 -8.92
CA ALA A 144 38.84 4.31 -9.93
C ALA A 144 38.09 3.07 -10.46
N ILE A 145 36.76 3.10 -10.43
CA ILE A 145 35.93 2.18 -11.20
C ILE A 145 35.16 3.02 -12.21
N ALA A 146 35.33 2.63 -13.46
CA ALA A 146 34.75 3.21 -14.65
C ALA A 146 33.21 3.21 -14.62
N ALA A 147 32.63 4.06 -15.48
CA ALA A 147 31.20 4.12 -15.75
C ALA A 147 30.59 2.71 -15.93
N PRO A 148 29.41 2.44 -15.32
CA PRO A 148 28.82 1.12 -15.42
C PRO A 148 28.36 0.87 -16.86
N GLN A 149 29.04 -0.06 -17.52
CA GLN A 149 28.54 -0.73 -18.72
C GLN A 149 27.41 -1.70 -18.34
N ASN A 150 26.43 -1.80 -19.24
CA ASN A 150 25.32 -2.75 -19.26
C ASN A 150 25.64 -4.15 -18.67
N ASP A 151 24.98 -4.53 -17.56
CA ASP A 151 24.26 -5.82 -17.43
C ASP A 151 23.52 -6.02 -16.07
N THR A 152 22.22 -6.28 -16.15
CA THR A 152 21.33 -7.09 -15.29
C THR A 152 21.47 -7.11 -13.75
N TRP A 153 20.63 -6.33 -13.04
CA TRP A 153 20.06 -6.79 -11.76
C TRP A 153 18.64 -7.34 -12.01
N ARG A 154 18.48 -8.67 -12.10
CA ARG A 154 17.20 -9.41 -12.26
C ARG A 154 16.82 -10.23 -11.01
N GLY A 155 17.19 -9.77 -9.82
CA GLY A 155 16.92 -10.48 -8.56
C GLY A 155 15.68 -9.95 -7.83
N ILE A 156 14.89 -10.86 -7.24
CA ILE A 156 13.81 -10.50 -6.31
C ILE A 156 14.43 -10.02 -4.98
N PRO A 157 13.93 -8.92 -4.37
CA PRO A 157 14.40 -8.45 -3.08
C PRO A 157 14.23 -9.50 -1.97
N THR A 158 15.13 -9.46 -1.01
CA THR A 158 15.11 -10.33 0.19
C THR A 158 14.29 -9.69 1.31
N LYS A 159 14.01 -10.46 2.36
CA LYS A 159 13.28 -10.07 3.58
C LYS A 159 11.83 -9.68 3.31
N LEU A 160 11.19 -10.36 2.37
CA LEU A 160 9.76 -10.17 2.03
C LEU A 160 8.79 -10.68 3.11
N ASN A 161 9.33 -11.24 4.20
CA ASN A 161 8.61 -11.52 5.43
C ASN A 161 8.53 -10.31 6.37
N ASN A 162 9.32 -9.25 6.15
CA ASN A 162 9.33 -8.06 7.00
C ASN A 162 8.27 -7.06 6.51
N ILE A 163 7.25 -6.86 7.34
CA ILE A 163 6.13 -5.96 7.08
C ILE A 163 6.07 -4.94 8.23
N PRO A 164 6.21 -3.62 8.00
CA PRO A 164 6.33 -2.95 6.71
C PRO A 164 7.65 -3.24 5.97
N HIS A 165 7.60 -3.31 4.64
CA HIS A 165 8.78 -3.40 3.79
C HIS A 165 9.58 -2.10 3.85
N SER A 166 10.91 -2.23 3.73
CA SER A 166 11.78 -1.07 3.61
C SER A 166 11.45 -0.27 2.35
N ARG A 167 11.86 1.01 2.34
CA ARG A 167 11.68 1.89 1.18
C ARG A 167 12.34 1.32 -0.08
N GLU A 168 13.54 0.74 0.05
CA GLU A 168 14.29 0.12 -1.05
C GLU A 168 13.50 -1.03 -1.71
N ILE A 169 12.82 -1.87 -0.90
CA ILE A 169 12.00 -2.97 -1.42
C ILE A 169 10.78 -2.43 -2.16
N ARG A 170 10.13 -1.38 -1.63
CA ARG A 170 8.99 -0.75 -2.29
C ARG A 170 9.40 -0.13 -3.63
N GLU A 171 10.49 0.65 -3.65
CA GLU A 171 11.05 1.26 -4.85
C GLU A 171 11.40 0.22 -5.93
N TYR A 172 11.92 -0.96 -5.54
CA TYR A 172 12.12 -2.06 -6.47
C TYR A 172 10.82 -2.45 -7.19
N PHE A 173 9.74 -2.69 -6.44
CA PHE A 173 8.46 -3.10 -7.04
C PHE A 173 7.85 -1.99 -7.87
N TYR A 174 7.97 -0.73 -7.44
CA TYR A 174 7.43 0.42 -8.15
C TYR A 174 8.11 0.57 -9.51
N ASN A 175 9.45 0.55 -9.53
CA ASN A 175 10.22 0.61 -10.76
C ASN A 175 9.96 -0.61 -11.67
N ASP A 176 9.88 -1.82 -11.12
CA ASP A 176 9.64 -3.03 -11.92
C ASP A 176 8.24 -3.02 -12.59
N ILE A 177 7.22 -2.57 -11.87
CA ILE A 177 5.86 -2.37 -12.39
C ILE A 177 5.86 -1.27 -13.47
N TRP A 178 6.50 -0.14 -13.19
CA TRP A 178 6.64 0.96 -14.15
C TRP A 178 7.25 0.47 -15.46
N GLN A 179 8.41 -0.19 -15.41
CA GLN A 179 9.11 -0.68 -16.59
C GLN A 179 8.29 -1.69 -17.38
N ALA A 180 7.59 -2.60 -16.71
CA ALA A 180 6.72 -3.58 -17.36
C ALA A 180 5.52 -2.91 -18.05
N THR A 181 4.90 -1.94 -17.37
CA THR A 181 3.72 -1.22 -17.87
C THR A 181 4.09 -0.29 -19.02
N LYS A 182 5.21 0.44 -18.92
CA LYS A 182 5.73 1.30 -19.99
C LYS A 182 5.97 0.52 -21.27
N ARG A 183 6.71 -0.60 -21.20
CA ARG A 183 6.97 -1.47 -22.36
C ARG A 183 5.69 -1.98 -23.01
N ALA A 184 4.71 -2.39 -22.19
CA ALA A 184 3.41 -2.86 -22.71
C ALA A 184 2.61 -1.75 -23.42
N VAL A 185 2.62 -0.54 -22.87
CA VAL A 185 1.96 0.64 -23.48
C VAL A 185 2.67 1.07 -24.77
N GLU A 186 4.00 1.07 -24.80
CA GLU A 186 4.80 1.37 -26.00
C GLU A 186 4.54 0.36 -27.13
N ASP A 187 4.30 -0.91 -26.80
CA ASP A 187 3.85 -1.96 -27.71
C ASP A 187 2.37 -1.84 -28.13
N LYS A 188 1.72 -0.71 -27.81
CA LYS A 188 0.33 -0.37 -28.15
C LYS A 188 -0.72 -1.31 -27.55
N ARG A 189 -0.40 -1.98 -26.44
CA ARG A 189 -1.40 -2.72 -25.66
C ARG A 189 -2.27 -1.74 -24.87
N ASN A 190 -3.57 -1.86 -25.00
CA ASN A 190 -4.53 -0.90 -24.45
C ASN A 190 -5.30 -1.44 -23.23
N ARG A 191 -5.41 -2.76 -23.03
CA ARG A 191 -6.10 -3.36 -21.87
C ARG A 191 -5.09 -4.13 -21.04
N LEU A 192 -4.58 -3.49 -20.00
CA LEU A 192 -3.48 -4.01 -19.19
C LEU A 192 -3.92 -4.27 -17.75
N LYS A 193 -3.31 -5.25 -17.10
CA LYS A 193 -3.45 -5.47 -15.66
C LYS A 193 -2.11 -5.76 -14.98
N VAL A 194 -1.98 -5.18 -13.79
CA VAL A 194 -0.89 -5.38 -12.83
C VAL A 194 -1.46 -6.20 -11.67
N GLU A 195 -0.92 -7.40 -11.44
CA GLU A 195 -1.30 -8.27 -10.33
C GLU A 195 -0.12 -8.43 -9.35
N ILE A 196 -0.06 -7.63 -8.29
CA ILE A 196 0.96 -7.70 -7.24
C ILE A 196 0.36 -8.15 -5.90
N ASN A 197 0.68 -9.37 -5.51
CA ASN A 197 0.20 -10.04 -4.32
C ASN A 197 1.26 -10.07 -3.22
N ILE A 198 1.63 -8.88 -2.74
CA ILE A 198 2.43 -8.68 -1.54
C ILE A 198 1.48 -8.15 -0.46
N PRO A 199 1.58 -8.60 0.81
CA PRO A 199 0.63 -8.21 1.85
C PRO A 199 0.33 -6.70 1.93
N GLU A 200 1.32 -5.83 1.81
CA GLU A 200 1.14 -4.37 1.83
C GLU A 200 0.47 -3.77 0.58
N LEU A 201 0.62 -4.42 -0.57
CA LEU A 201 0.07 -3.93 -1.84
C LEU A 201 -1.25 -4.60 -2.20
N ASN A 202 -1.70 -5.58 -1.41
CA ASN A 202 -2.94 -6.29 -1.64
C ASN A 202 -4.01 -5.87 -0.60
N PRO A 203 -5.04 -5.10 -1.02
CA PRO A 203 -6.15 -4.70 -0.15
C PRO A 203 -6.97 -5.87 0.42
N GLU A 204 -6.87 -7.09 -0.14
CA GLU A 204 -7.48 -8.29 0.46
C GLU A 204 -6.76 -8.74 1.73
N MET A 205 -5.43 -8.63 1.74
CA MET A 205 -4.59 -9.14 2.82
C MET A 205 -4.45 -8.12 3.95
N ASP A 206 -4.37 -6.83 3.60
CA ASP A 206 -4.28 -5.75 4.59
C ASP A 206 -5.08 -4.51 4.15
N VAL A 207 -6.34 -4.47 4.59
CA VAL A 207 -7.25 -3.34 4.32
C VAL A 207 -6.73 -2.03 4.94
N TYR A 208 -5.94 -2.10 6.02
CA TYR A 208 -5.46 -0.93 6.76
C TYR A 208 -4.23 -0.27 6.10
N ARG A 209 -3.58 -0.95 5.15
CA ARG A 209 -2.37 -0.46 4.46
C ARG A 209 -2.58 -0.10 2.99
N ILE A 210 -3.82 0.25 2.61
CA ILE A 210 -4.11 0.73 1.25
C ILE A 210 -3.22 1.90 0.80
N GLY A 211 -2.66 2.68 1.74
CA GLY A 211 -1.72 3.75 1.46
C GLY A 211 -0.49 3.33 0.64
N THR A 212 0.04 2.12 0.84
CA THR A 212 1.18 1.61 0.05
C THR A 212 0.76 1.31 -1.39
N LEU A 213 -0.45 0.79 -1.60
CA LEU A 213 -1.01 0.66 -2.95
C LEU A 213 -1.25 2.02 -3.61
N MET A 214 -1.74 3.01 -2.86
CA MET A 214 -1.93 4.37 -3.40
C MET A 214 -0.58 5.01 -3.76
N GLU A 215 0.46 4.78 -2.98
CA GLU A 215 1.83 5.22 -3.27
C GLU A 215 2.35 4.62 -4.58
N LEU A 216 2.17 3.31 -4.79
CA LEU A 216 2.49 2.66 -6.07
C LEU A 216 1.73 3.31 -7.24
N VAL A 217 0.42 3.54 -7.09
CA VAL A 217 -0.41 4.18 -8.12
C VAL A 217 0.07 5.60 -8.40
N ARG A 218 0.42 6.35 -7.35
CA ARG A 218 0.99 7.70 -7.47
C ARG A 218 2.29 7.69 -8.26
N ASP A 219 3.23 6.82 -7.88
CA ASP A 219 4.54 6.70 -8.55
C ASP A 219 4.38 6.33 -10.03
N LEU A 220 3.49 5.38 -10.32
CA LEU A 220 3.17 4.95 -11.68
C LEU A 220 2.56 6.09 -12.52
N ALA A 221 1.59 6.82 -11.95
CA ALA A 221 0.91 7.92 -12.64
C ALA A 221 1.86 9.11 -12.88
N LEU A 222 2.69 9.47 -11.89
CA LEU A 222 3.71 10.51 -12.03
C LEU A 222 4.74 10.13 -13.10
N SER A 223 5.18 8.88 -13.13
CA SER A 223 6.13 8.41 -14.15
C SER A 223 5.59 8.54 -15.58
N PHE A 224 4.29 8.27 -15.81
CA PHE A 224 3.65 8.52 -17.12
C PHE A 224 3.41 10.01 -17.39
N ALA A 225 3.09 10.81 -16.36
CA ALA A 225 2.96 12.25 -16.49
C ALA A 225 4.28 12.93 -16.84
N ASP A 226 5.41 12.42 -16.32
CA ASP A 226 6.77 12.85 -16.66
C ASP A 226 7.09 12.60 -18.14
N ASP A 227 6.55 11.52 -18.72
CA ASP A 227 6.58 11.23 -20.16
C ASP A 227 5.57 12.09 -20.97
N GLY A 228 4.91 13.07 -20.33
CA GLY A 228 4.01 14.04 -20.95
C GLY A 228 2.57 13.56 -21.15
N LYS A 229 2.18 12.44 -20.53
CA LYS A 229 0.82 11.88 -20.65
C LYS A 229 -0.15 12.54 -19.67
N ARG A 230 -1.37 12.83 -20.12
CA ARG A 230 -2.51 13.13 -19.26
C ARG A 230 -3.08 11.84 -18.69
N VAL A 231 -2.84 11.59 -17.41
CA VAL A 231 -3.21 10.37 -16.71
C VAL A 231 -4.45 10.62 -15.86
N LYS A 232 -5.47 9.79 -16.02
CA LYS A 232 -6.62 9.79 -15.12
C LYS A 232 -6.58 8.59 -14.18
N VAL A 233 -6.46 8.87 -12.89
CA VAL A 233 -6.46 7.86 -11.83
C VAL A 233 -7.90 7.68 -11.34
N CYS A 234 -8.44 6.48 -11.58
CA CYS A 234 -9.83 6.17 -11.32
C CYS A 234 -9.96 5.21 -10.14
N VAL A 235 -10.84 5.56 -9.20
CA VAL A 235 -11.27 4.68 -8.11
C VAL A 235 -12.72 4.27 -8.34
N GLN A 236 -13.07 3.09 -7.84
CA GLN A 236 -14.44 2.62 -7.90
C GLN A 236 -15.36 3.58 -7.13
N GLY A 237 -16.43 4.04 -7.78
CA GLY A 237 -17.45 4.90 -7.18
C GLY A 237 -18.48 4.12 -6.35
N SER A 238 -19.49 4.83 -5.84
CA SER A 238 -20.64 4.18 -5.19
C SER A 238 -21.42 3.36 -6.22
N MET A 239 -21.77 2.15 -5.83
CA MET A 239 -22.36 1.13 -6.71
C MET A 239 -23.89 1.14 -6.63
N GLY A 240 -24.53 2.14 -7.25
CA GLY A 240 -26.01 2.26 -7.40
C GLY A 240 -26.69 3.31 -6.51
N GLU A 241 -28.03 3.35 -6.57
CA GLU A 241 -28.89 4.17 -5.69
C GLU A 241 -29.66 3.26 -4.69
N GLY A 242 -29.59 3.55 -3.38
CA GLY A 242 -30.35 2.84 -2.35
C GLY A 242 -29.53 2.40 -1.12
N ALA A 243 -30.20 1.92 -0.07
CA ALA A 243 -29.59 1.59 1.23
C ALA A 243 -28.58 0.42 1.22
N LEU A 244 -28.51 -0.34 0.12
CA LEU A 244 -27.60 -1.47 -0.09
C LEU A 244 -26.51 -1.19 -1.15
N ALA A 245 -26.50 0.01 -1.73
CA ALA A 245 -25.52 0.46 -2.70
C ALA A 245 -24.26 0.97 -1.99
N GLY A 246 -23.50 0.07 -1.39
CA GLY A 246 -22.23 0.40 -0.71
C GLY A 246 -21.02 0.24 -1.63
N MET A 247 -20.06 1.16 -1.52
CA MET A 247 -18.70 0.93 -2.03
C MET A 247 -18.06 -0.26 -1.28
N PRO A 248 -17.23 -1.10 -1.93
CA PRO A 248 -16.48 -2.13 -1.21
C PRO A 248 -15.72 -1.52 -0.04
N LEU A 249 -15.86 -2.10 1.16
CA LEU A 249 -15.26 -1.58 2.40
C LEU A 249 -13.75 -1.31 2.26
N GLN A 250 -13.09 -2.12 1.42
CA GLN A 250 -11.66 -2.04 1.15
C GLN A 250 -11.24 -0.78 0.39
N LEU A 251 -12.17 -0.17 -0.36
CA LEU A 251 -11.92 1.05 -1.14
C LEU A 251 -12.58 2.27 -0.52
N ALA A 252 -13.32 2.11 0.58
CA ALA A 252 -13.96 3.21 1.28
C ALA A 252 -12.91 4.25 1.71
N GLY A 253 -13.07 5.49 1.26
CA GLY A 253 -12.13 6.57 1.55
C GLY A 253 -10.87 6.62 0.68
N SER A 254 -10.63 5.61 -0.18
CA SER A 254 -9.48 5.61 -1.11
C SER A 254 -9.47 6.84 -2.02
N ARG A 255 -10.65 7.28 -2.47
CA ARG A 255 -10.83 8.54 -3.23
C ARG A 255 -10.30 9.76 -2.47
N LYS A 256 -10.72 9.92 -1.22
CA LYS A 256 -10.26 11.04 -0.38
C LYS A 256 -8.76 10.97 -0.16
N ILE A 257 -8.21 9.77 0.05
CA ILE A 257 -6.77 9.58 0.19
C ILE A 257 -6.05 10.10 -1.06
N LEU A 258 -6.47 9.69 -2.26
CA LEU A 258 -5.87 10.19 -3.52
C LEU A 258 -6.02 11.72 -3.66
N GLU A 259 -7.16 12.29 -3.27
CA GLU A 259 -7.40 13.74 -3.33
C GLU A 259 -6.52 14.54 -2.34
N PHE A 260 -6.14 13.95 -1.21
CA PHE A 260 -5.23 14.55 -0.22
C PHE A 260 -3.75 14.21 -0.45
N MET A 261 -3.45 13.29 -1.36
CA MET A 261 -2.07 12.98 -1.68
C MET A 261 -1.42 14.18 -2.37
N ASP A 262 -0.17 14.42 -1.99
CA ASP A 262 0.69 15.30 -2.75
C ASP A 262 0.91 14.67 -4.15
N TRP A 263 0.68 15.42 -5.22
CA TRP A 263 0.93 14.99 -6.60
C TRP A 263 2.10 15.77 -7.22
N GLY A 264 3.00 16.28 -6.36
CA GLY A 264 4.13 17.12 -6.72
C GLY A 264 3.82 18.60 -6.48
N GLU A 265 4.78 19.34 -5.91
CA GLU A 265 4.62 20.78 -5.63
C GLU A 265 4.43 21.58 -6.92
N TYR A 266 3.30 22.31 -6.99
CA TYR A 266 3.10 23.59 -7.69
C TYR A 266 3.94 23.83 -8.97
N GLY A 267 3.50 23.26 -10.09
CA GLY A 267 3.94 23.71 -11.42
C GLY A 267 3.87 22.62 -12.49
N ALA A 268 2.87 22.70 -13.36
CA ALA A 268 2.62 21.85 -14.55
C ALA A 268 2.40 20.34 -14.32
N MET A 269 3.09 19.66 -13.38
CA MET A 269 3.06 18.19 -13.28
C MET A 269 1.77 17.62 -12.67
N GLY A 270 1.26 18.23 -11.59
CA GLY A 270 -0.09 17.93 -11.08
C GLY A 270 -1.22 18.30 -12.05
N THR A 271 -0.93 19.04 -13.12
CA THR A 271 -1.92 19.44 -14.14
C THR A 271 -2.21 18.33 -15.16
N PHE A 272 -1.35 17.31 -15.22
CA PHE A 272 -1.53 16.15 -16.08
C PHE A 272 -2.20 14.97 -15.38
N ILE A 273 -2.44 15.06 -14.06
CA ILE A 273 -3.06 13.99 -13.29
C ILE A 273 -4.45 14.43 -12.83
N ASN A 274 -5.47 13.70 -13.28
CA ASN A 274 -6.85 13.89 -12.84
C ASN A 274 -7.29 12.69 -12.00
N ILE A 275 -8.13 12.93 -10.99
CA ILE A 275 -8.75 11.86 -10.19
C ILE A 275 -10.22 11.75 -10.60
N GLY A 276 -10.68 10.53 -10.85
CA GLY A 276 -12.05 10.28 -11.29
C GLY A 276 -12.64 8.98 -10.72
N SER A 277 -13.85 8.69 -11.17
CA SER A 277 -14.51 7.40 -10.90
C SER A 277 -14.32 6.44 -12.08
N ILE A 278 -14.68 5.17 -11.91
CA ILE A 278 -14.77 4.22 -13.02
C ILE A 278 -16.11 4.42 -13.75
N GLY A 279 -16.06 4.63 -15.07
CA GLY A 279 -17.25 4.72 -15.93
C GLY A 279 -17.05 5.59 -17.17
N ALA A 280 -17.91 5.47 -18.18
CA ALA A 280 -17.78 6.19 -19.45
C ALA A 280 -17.81 7.73 -19.31
N LYS A 281 -18.56 8.26 -18.34
CA LYS A 281 -18.67 9.72 -18.10
C LYS A 281 -17.38 10.33 -17.56
N GLU A 282 -16.44 9.51 -17.11
CA GLU A 282 -15.18 9.92 -16.51
C GLU A 282 -14.04 9.91 -17.54
N VAL A 283 -14.34 9.66 -18.81
CA VAL A 283 -13.38 9.62 -19.92
C VAL A 283 -13.45 10.93 -20.69
N ASP A 284 -12.49 11.83 -20.45
CA ASP A 284 -12.42 13.11 -21.18
C ASP A 284 -11.58 12.96 -22.46
N GLU A 285 -11.84 13.79 -23.48
CA GLU A 285 -11.08 13.76 -24.75
C GLU A 285 -9.60 14.08 -24.57
N GLN A 286 -9.27 14.86 -23.54
CA GLN A 286 -7.91 15.27 -23.22
C GLN A 286 -7.10 14.20 -22.48
N ASP A 287 -7.74 13.17 -21.91
CA ASP A 287 -7.02 12.15 -21.15
C ASP A 287 -6.33 11.18 -22.11
N ASP A 288 -5.03 10.92 -21.91
CA ASP A 288 -4.24 10.01 -22.75
C ASP A 288 -4.32 8.55 -22.27
N MET A 289 -4.54 8.34 -20.97
CA MET A 289 -4.59 7.00 -20.36
C MET A 289 -5.29 6.98 -19.00
N PHE A 290 -5.69 5.77 -18.57
CA PHE A 290 -6.47 5.54 -17.36
C PHE A 290 -5.81 4.49 -16.47
N ILE A 291 -5.64 4.80 -15.18
CA ILE A 291 -5.14 3.85 -14.17
C ILE A 291 -6.25 3.60 -13.17
N LEU A 292 -6.75 2.37 -13.12
CA LEU A 292 -7.88 1.98 -12.27
C LEU A 292 -7.38 1.22 -11.05
N VAL A 293 -7.72 1.76 -9.89
CA VAL A 293 -7.24 1.27 -8.60
C VAL A 293 -8.15 0.19 -8.06
N ALA A 294 -7.62 -1.04 -8.03
CA ALA A 294 -8.22 -2.23 -7.45
C ALA A 294 -9.73 -2.40 -7.70
N PRO A 295 -10.21 -2.33 -8.96
CA PRO A 295 -11.65 -2.44 -9.25
C PRO A 295 -12.17 -3.83 -8.87
N GLN A 296 -13.34 -3.89 -8.22
CA GLN A 296 -13.88 -5.13 -7.65
C GLN A 296 -15.37 -5.33 -7.96
N ASN A 297 -15.74 -6.59 -8.19
CA ASN A 297 -17.14 -7.01 -8.16
C ASN A 297 -17.67 -7.04 -6.71
N ALA A 298 -18.91 -6.59 -6.51
CA ALA A 298 -19.61 -6.67 -5.24
C ALA A 298 -20.85 -7.57 -5.34
N VAL A 299 -21.34 -8.07 -4.21
CA VAL A 299 -22.59 -8.84 -4.16
C VAL A 299 -23.73 -7.97 -4.67
N GLY A 300 -24.36 -8.40 -5.77
CA GLY A 300 -25.46 -7.67 -6.40
C GLY A 300 -25.08 -6.49 -7.28
N ASN A 301 -23.79 -6.14 -7.41
CA ASN A 301 -23.33 -5.11 -8.35
C ASN A 301 -21.98 -5.47 -9.00
N CYS A 302 -21.94 -5.46 -10.34
CA CYS A 302 -20.80 -5.92 -11.13
C CYS A 302 -20.14 -4.73 -11.83
N ILE A 303 -18.86 -4.47 -11.53
CA ILE A 303 -18.11 -3.33 -12.09
C ILE A 303 -17.79 -3.51 -13.58
N ILE A 304 -18.04 -4.71 -14.13
CA ILE A 304 -17.69 -5.07 -15.50
C ILE A 304 -18.39 -4.18 -16.53
N ASP A 305 -19.65 -3.79 -16.29
CA ASP A 305 -20.38 -2.94 -17.24
C ASP A 305 -19.81 -1.53 -17.26
N ASP A 306 -19.45 -0.96 -16.10
CA ASP A 306 -18.78 0.33 -15.98
C ASP A 306 -17.38 0.30 -16.61
N LEU A 307 -16.63 -0.78 -16.38
CA LEU A 307 -15.32 -1.01 -17.01
C LEU A 307 -15.46 -1.07 -18.52
N LYS A 308 -16.44 -1.80 -19.03
CA LYS A 308 -16.68 -1.94 -20.46
C LYS A 308 -17.00 -0.58 -21.07
N ALA A 309 -17.96 0.13 -20.49
CA ALA A 309 -18.33 1.47 -20.94
C ALA A 309 -17.13 2.44 -20.93
N MET A 310 -16.27 2.38 -19.91
CA MET A 310 -15.04 3.15 -19.84
C MET A 310 -14.04 2.75 -20.93
N THR A 311 -13.79 1.45 -21.15
CA THR A 311 -12.87 1.03 -22.21
C THR A 311 -13.38 1.36 -23.61
N ASP A 312 -14.70 1.29 -23.83
CA ASP A 312 -15.32 1.63 -25.11
C ASP A 312 -15.17 3.14 -25.37
N ALA A 313 -15.35 3.99 -24.34
CA ALA A 313 -15.10 5.43 -24.42
C ALA A 313 -13.60 5.77 -24.56
N ALA A 314 -12.71 4.99 -23.92
CA ALA A 314 -11.26 5.17 -24.02
C ALA A 314 -10.73 4.83 -25.42
N GLY A 315 -11.38 3.91 -26.13
CA GLY A 315 -10.98 3.47 -27.46
C GLY A 315 -9.62 2.78 -27.44
N ASN A 316 -8.63 3.35 -28.14
CA ASN A 316 -7.27 2.80 -28.20
C ASN A 316 -6.36 3.30 -27.06
N ARG A 317 -6.85 4.20 -26.19
CA ARG A 317 -6.08 4.73 -25.07
C ARG A 317 -5.88 3.65 -24.00
N PRO A 318 -4.69 3.54 -23.38
CA PRO A 318 -4.44 2.51 -22.38
C PRO A 318 -5.31 2.64 -21.15
N VAL A 319 -5.88 1.51 -20.71
CA VAL A 319 -6.59 1.31 -19.45
C VAL A 319 -5.85 0.24 -18.67
N ILE A 320 -5.25 0.63 -17.55
CA ILE A 320 -4.41 -0.21 -16.69
C ILE A 320 -5.18 -0.51 -15.41
N LEU A 321 -5.42 -1.78 -15.12
CA LEU A 321 -6.03 -2.22 -13.86
C LEU A 321 -4.94 -2.61 -12.87
N VAL A 322 -4.88 -1.95 -11.71
CA VAL A 322 -3.94 -2.31 -10.64
C VAL A 322 -4.67 -3.16 -9.61
N ASN A 323 -4.26 -4.41 -9.41
CA ASN A 323 -4.87 -5.38 -8.50
C ASN A 323 -6.40 -5.55 -8.69
N PRO A 324 -6.91 -5.81 -9.91
CA PRO A 324 -8.33 -6.00 -10.15
C PRO A 324 -8.86 -7.29 -9.48
N ARG A 325 -10.10 -7.22 -8.98
CA ARG A 325 -10.86 -8.36 -8.40
C ARG A 325 -12.16 -8.57 -9.15
N LEU A 326 -12.01 -9.12 -10.36
CA LEU A 326 -13.12 -9.35 -11.29
C LEU A 326 -13.66 -10.78 -11.22
N LYS A 327 -13.41 -11.49 -10.11
CA LYS A 327 -13.98 -12.83 -9.87
C LYS A 327 -15.49 -12.73 -9.72
N ASP A 328 -16.16 -13.81 -10.08
CA ASP A 328 -17.62 -13.88 -9.97
C ASP A 328 -18.05 -13.93 -8.50
N MET A 329 -19.14 -13.23 -8.18
CA MET A 329 -19.69 -13.08 -6.83
C MET A 329 -21.18 -13.47 -6.86
N PRO A 330 -21.67 -14.24 -5.88
CA PRO A 330 -23.10 -14.57 -5.80
C PRO A 330 -23.94 -13.29 -5.64
N GLY A 331 -25.17 -13.30 -6.18
CA GLY A 331 -26.09 -12.19 -6.00
C GLY A 331 -26.58 -12.06 -4.56
N SER A 332 -27.24 -10.94 -4.23
CA SER A 332 -27.75 -10.66 -2.87
C SER A 332 -28.76 -11.69 -2.36
N SER A 333 -29.38 -12.47 -3.27
CA SER A 333 -30.26 -13.61 -2.97
C SER A 333 -29.52 -14.93 -2.71
N GLY A 334 -28.19 -14.94 -2.74
CA GLY A 334 -27.37 -16.16 -2.68
C GLY A 334 -27.36 -16.98 -3.98
N ILE A 335 -28.18 -16.59 -4.97
CA ILE A 335 -28.26 -17.25 -6.28
C ILE A 335 -27.15 -16.68 -7.17
N MET A 336 -26.35 -17.55 -7.79
CA MET A 336 -25.41 -17.14 -8.83
C MET A 336 -26.18 -16.58 -10.03
N GLN A 337 -25.87 -15.34 -10.40
CA GLN A 337 -26.39 -14.71 -11.63
C GLN A 337 -25.70 -15.37 -12.83
N THR A 338 -26.30 -16.44 -13.37
CA THR A 338 -25.75 -17.22 -14.49
C THR A 338 -25.89 -16.51 -15.83
N MET A 339 -26.88 -15.63 -15.99
CA MET A 339 -27.06 -14.87 -17.22
C MET A 339 -25.90 -13.88 -17.44
N GLY A 340 -25.23 -13.99 -18.59
CA GLY A 340 -24.11 -13.10 -18.97
C GLY A 340 -22.80 -13.34 -18.21
N ARG A 341 -22.71 -14.36 -17.36
CA ARG A 341 -21.49 -14.73 -16.62
C ARG A 341 -20.29 -14.97 -17.54
N ASP A 342 -20.47 -15.78 -18.58
CA ASP A 342 -19.39 -16.14 -19.49
C ASP A 342 -18.83 -14.91 -20.20
N LYS A 343 -19.71 -14.01 -20.66
CA LYS A 343 -19.32 -12.73 -21.28
C LYS A 343 -18.55 -11.82 -20.32
N ARG A 344 -18.91 -11.81 -19.03
CA ARG A 344 -18.21 -11.02 -18.00
C ARG A 344 -16.81 -11.59 -17.71
N LEU A 345 -16.69 -12.91 -17.63
CA LEU A 345 -15.40 -13.59 -17.45
C LEU A 345 -14.49 -13.42 -18.68
N GLU A 346 -15.06 -13.52 -19.88
CA GLU A 346 -14.35 -13.28 -21.14
C GLU A 346 -13.84 -11.83 -21.22
N TYR A 347 -14.67 -10.86 -20.85
CA TYR A 347 -14.25 -9.47 -20.80
C TYR A 347 -13.13 -9.23 -19.77
N ALA A 348 -13.22 -9.80 -18.57
CA ALA A 348 -12.15 -9.71 -17.58
C ALA A 348 -10.84 -10.38 -18.06
N ALA A 349 -10.96 -11.44 -18.86
CA ALA A 349 -9.81 -12.12 -19.49
C ALA A 349 -9.20 -11.31 -20.65
N SER A 350 -9.94 -10.36 -21.24
CA SER A 350 -9.43 -9.47 -22.31
C SER A 350 -8.34 -8.50 -21.85
N PHE A 351 -8.17 -8.33 -20.53
CA PHE A 351 -7.05 -7.58 -19.97
C PHE A 351 -5.81 -8.46 -19.87
N GLU A 352 -4.75 -8.04 -20.55
CA GLU A 352 -3.47 -8.73 -20.60
C GLU A 352 -2.64 -8.40 -19.37
N ILE A 353 -1.96 -9.39 -18.81
CA ILE A 353 -1.06 -9.18 -17.67
C ILE A 353 0.20 -8.50 -18.21
N CYS A 354 0.50 -7.28 -17.77
CA CYS A 354 1.82 -6.67 -18.01
C CYS A 354 2.79 -6.96 -16.86
N TYR A 355 2.25 -7.13 -15.64
CA TYR A 355 3.05 -7.43 -14.46
C TYR A 355 2.33 -8.42 -13.54
N PHE A 356 3.06 -9.41 -13.06
CA PHE A 356 2.58 -10.37 -12.06
C PHE A 356 3.64 -10.58 -10.98
N PHE A 357 3.25 -10.53 -9.72
CA PHE A 357 4.09 -10.96 -8.60
C PHE A 357 3.24 -11.63 -7.52
N ARG A 358 3.69 -12.78 -7.04
CA ARG A 358 3.06 -13.47 -5.91
C ARG A 358 4.08 -14.24 -5.10
N LEU A 359 4.00 -14.11 -3.77
CA LEU A 359 4.72 -14.97 -2.84
C LEU A 359 4.10 -16.37 -2.78
N LEU A 360 4.95 -17.39 -2.76
CA LEU A 360 4.57 -18.80 -2.62
C LEU A 360 4.85 -19.25 -1.19
N TYR A 361 3.86 -19.91 -0.60
CA TYR A 361 3.90 -20.37 0.79
C TYR A 361 3.67 -21.87 0.86
N VAL A 362 4.07 -22.48 1.98
CA VAL A 362 3.66 -23.84 2.30
C VAL A 362 2.13 -23.89 2.45
N ALA A 363 1.49 -24.88 1.83
CA ALA A 363 0.04 -25.05 1.85
C ALA A 363 -0.52 -24.97 3.29
N GLY A 364 -1.59 -24.19 3.46
CA GLY A 364 -2.25 -23.99 4.76
C GLY A 364 -1.58 -22.97 5.68
N THR A 365 -0.48 -22.34 5.26
CA THR A 365 0.24 -21.33 6.07
C THR A 365 0.62 -20.10 5.23
N LEU A 366 0.81 -18.96 5.89
CA LEU A 366 1.44 -17.76 5.30
C LEU A 366 2.94 -17.70 5.64
N TYR A 367 3.49 -18.78 6.20
CA TYR A 367 4.89 -18.89 6.58
C TYR A 367 5.28 -20.38 6.71
N PRO A 368 6.45 -20.81 6.22
CA PRO A 368 7.49 -20.00 5.57
C PRO A 368 7.18 -19.63 4.12
N ILE A 369 7.78 -18.53 3.65
CA ILE A 369 7.82 -18.20 2.22
C ILE A 369 8.74 -19.23 1.55
N MET A 370 8.23 -19.95 0.55
CA MET A 370 8.99 -20.95 -0.22
C MET A 370 9.65 -20.36 -1.46
N GLY A 371 9.09 -19.27 -1.98
CA GLY A 371 9.53 -18.71 -3.23
C GLY A 371 8.62 -17.59 -3.71
N ALA A 372 8.75 -17.24 -4.97
CA ALA A 372 7.93 -16.23 -5.61
C ALA A 372 7.73 -16.56 -7.09
N LEU A 373 6.58 -16.18 -7.62
CA LEU A 373 6.29 -16.21 -9.05
C LEU A 373 6.23 -14.77 -9.54
N ARG A 374 7.07 -14.42 -10.52
CA ARG A 374 7.17 -13.08 -11.10
C ARG A 374 6.98 -13.14 -12.61
N MET A 375 6.33 -12.14 -13.18
CA MET A 375 6.36 -11.88 -14.63
C MET A 375 6.40 -10.36 -14.84
N SER A 376 7.27 -9.92 -15.75
CA SER A 376 7.47 -8.51 -16.10
C SER A 376 7.59 -8.42 -17.61
N TYR A 377 6.53 -7.93 -18.26
CA TYR A 377 6.42 -7.88 -19.73
C TYR A 377 7.66 -7.24 -20.38
N PRO A 378 8.22 -7.80 -21.47
CA PRO A 378 7.72 -8.94 -22.26
C PRO A 378 8.30 -10.29 -21.83
N ASN A 379 8.91 -10.38 -20.64
CA ASN A 379 9.52 -11.62 -20.19
C ASN A 379 8.46 -12.65 -19.78
N ASN A 380 8.87 -13.91 -19.84
CA ASN A 380 8.10 -15.06 -19.36
C ASN A 380 7.90 -15.02 -17.83
N TYR A 381 7.04 -15.90 -17.33
CA TYR A 381 6.91 -16.15 -15.90
C TYR A 381 8.16 -16.82 -15.36
N GLU A 382 8.80 -16.19 -14.38
CA GLU A 382 9.98 -16.68 -13.67
C GLU A 382 9.55 -17.23 -12.31
N LEU A 383 9.84 -18.50 -12.06
CA LEU A 383 9.60 -19.16 -10.77
C LEU A 383 10.88 -19.14 -9.95
N TYR A 384 10.81 -18.53 -8.78
CA TYR A 384 11.92 -18.40 -7.85
C TYR A 384 11.72 -19.29 -6.63
N LYS A 385 12.78 -19.99 -6.23
CA LYS A 385 12.89 -20.70 -4.95
C LYS A 385 13.67 -19.84 -3.97
N ARG A 386 13.14 -19.70 -2.76
CA ARG A 386 13.87 -19.09 -1.64
C ARG A 386 14.90 -20.10 -1.12
N ILE A 387 16.13 -19.65 -0.98
CA ILE A 387 17.23 -20.42 -0.38
C ILE A 387 17.74 -19.63 0.82
N ASP A 388 17.67 -20.24 2.00
CA ASP A 388 18.28 -19.68 3.21
C ASP A 388 19.78 -20.08 3.25
N GLU A 389 20.64 -19.09 3.43
CA GLU A 389 22.09 -19.23 3.52
C GLU A 389 22.57 -19.07 4.97
N PRO A 390 23.76 -19.60 5.33
CA PRO A 390 24.35 -19.42 6.65
C PRO A 390 24.40 -17.93 7.05
N GLY A 391 24.06 -17.64 8.32
CA GLY A 391 24.06 -16.27 8.84
C GLY A 391 22.79 -15.46 8.59
N ARG A 392 21.61 -16.12 8.48
CA ARG A 392 20.30 -15.48 8.24
C ARG A 392 20.24 -14.66 6.94
N LYS A 393 21.06 -15.02 5.97
CA LYS A 393 20.96 -14.49 4.60
C LYS A 393 19.94 -15.33 3.85
N GLU A 394 19.19 -14.70 2.96
CA GLU A 394 18.28 -15.40 2.06
C GLU A 394 18.53 -14.90 0.64
N LYS A 395 18.24 -15.74 -0.34
CA LYS A 395 18.26 -15.37 -1.75
C LYS A 395 17.13 -16.06 -2.51
N TYR A 396 16.70 -15.44 -3.60
CA TYR A 396 15.75 -16.03 -4.53
C TYR A 396 16.50 -16.46 -5.78
N VAL A 397 16.39 -17.74 -6.14
CA VAL A 397 17.03 -18.31 -7.32
C VAL A 397 15.97 -18.80 -8.28
N ILE A 398 16.10 -18.46 -9.57
CA ILE A 398 15.20 -18.96 -10.62
C ILE A 398 15.37 -20.47 -10.73
N ILE A 399 14.26 -21.20 -10.70
CA ILE A 399 14.23 -22.65 -10.84
C ILE A 399 13.49 -23.11 -12.10
N ALA A 400 12.62 -22.27 -12.67
CA ALA A 400 11.91 -22.55 -13.92
C ALA A 400 11.40 -21.25 -14.56
N GLU A 401 11.18 -21.31 -15.88
CA GLU A 401 10.52 -20.26 -16.66
C GLU A 401 9.34 -20.84 -17.44
N PHE A 402 8.24 -20.08 -17.52
CA PHE A 402 7.01 -20.49 -18.19
C PHE A 402 6.51 -19.40 -19.14
N PRO A 403 6.15 -19.73 -20.40
CA PRO A 403 5.63 -18.73 -21.35
C PRO A 403 4.26 -18.20 -20.95
N GLU A 404 3.48 -19.00 -20.24
CA GLU A 404 2.16 -18.65 -19.72
C GLU A 404 2.13 -18.86 -18.20
N ARG A 405 1.06 -18.36 -17.55
CA ARG A 405 0.90 -18.49 -16.10
C ARG A 405 0.87 -19.97 -15.69
N PRO A 406 1.85 -20.46 -14.91
CA PRO A 406 1.93 -21.88 -14.58
C PRO A 406 0.79 -22.31 -13.65
N THR A 407 0.38 -23.55 -13.82
CA THR A 407 -0.56 -24.23 -12.93
C THR A 407 0.10 -24.60 -11.59
N VAL A 408 -0.71 -24.90 -10.58
CA VAL A 408 -0.21 -25.35 -9.26
C VAL A 408 0.66 -26.61 -9.40
N ASN A 409 0.28 -27.53 -10.29
CA ASN A 409 1.04 -28.76 -10.52
C ASN A 409 2.40 -28.48 -11.16
N GLU A 410 2.46 -27.61 -12.17
CA GLU A 410 3.73 -27.21 -12.81
C GLU A 410 4.68 -26.51 -11.83
N ILE A 411 4.14 -25.68 -10.93
CA ILE A 411 4.91 -25.07 -9.84
C ILE A 411 5.48 -26.16 -8.93
N ASN A 412 4.64 -27.08 -8.44
CA ASN A 412 5.07 -28.15 -7.54
C ASN A 412 6.13 -29.06 -8.19
N ASP A 413 5.92 -29.46 -9.44
CA ASP A 413 6.88 -30.29 -10.20
C ASP A 413 8.24 -29.59 -10.34
N ALA A 414 8.26 -28.28 -10.58
CA ALA A 414 9.48 -27.49 -10.63
C ALA A 414 10.20 -27.42 -9.27
N PHE A 415 9.46 -27.30 -8.15
CA PHE A 415 10.04 -27.31 -6.81
C PHE A 415 10.65 -28.67 -6.44
N GLU A 416 10.07 -29.76 -6.96
CA GLU A 416 10.55 -31.14 -6.79
C GLU A 416 11.68 -31.51 -7.77
N GLY A 417 12.01 -30.64 -8.73
CA GLY A 417 13.06 -30.90 -9.72
C GLY A 417 12.68 -31.92 -10.80
N LYS A 418 11.39 -32.18 -11.00
CA LYS A 418 10.91 -33.07 -12.06
C LYS A 418 11.04 -32.36 -13.42
N SER A 419 11.80 -32.95 -14.34
CA SER A 419 11.86 -32.46 -15.72
C SER A 419 10.52 -32.67 -16.42
N ARG A 420 10.18 -31.77 -17.37
CA ARG A 420 8.94 -31.73 -18.17
C ARG A 420 8.81 -32.89 -19.17
N ASN A 421 9.11 -34.11 -18.73
CA ASN A 421 8.96 -35.35 -19.48
C ASN A 421 8.24 -36.38 -18.62
N LYS A 422 6.91 -36.34 -18.67
CA LYS A 422 6.10 -37.54 -18.89
C LYS A 422 4.69 -37.12 -19.30
N GLU A 423 4.20 -37.86 -20.29
CA GLU A 423 2.90 -37.76 -20.91
C GLU A 423 1.78 -37.57 -19.89
N LYS A 424 0.70 -36.93 -20.36
CA LYS A 424 -0.63 -36.95 -19.75
C LYS A 424 -0.95 -38.33 -19.17
N THR A 425 -0.67 -38.56 -17.89
CA THR A 425 -1.42 -39.52 -17.09
C THR A 425 -2.56 -38.76 -16.48
N THR A 426 -3.66 -38.71 -17.22
CA THR A 426 -4.99 -38.65 -16.65
C THR A 426 -5.11 -39.71 -15.56
N SER A 427 -5.11 -39.29 -14.31
CA SER A 427 -5.75 -40.02 -13.21
C SER A 427 -6.31 -38.99 -12.27
N GLY A 428 -7.58 -38.66 -12.46
CA GLY A 428 -8.34 -37.94 -11.44
C GLY A 428 -8.55 -38.82 -10.21
N ILE A 429 -8.94 -38.19 -9.10
CA ILE A 429 -10.25 -38.40 -8.43
C ILE A 429 -10.17 -37.76 -7.02
N TRP A 430 -11.20 -36.93 -6.75
CA TRP A 430 -11.60 -36.13 -5.56
C TRP A 430 -10.85 -34.83 -5.26
#